data_AF-A0A9X9G2Y2-F1
#
_entry.id   AF-A0A9X9G2Y2-F1
#
_cell.length_a   1.000
_cell.length_b   1.000
_cell.length_c   1.000
_cell.angle_alpha   90.00
_cell.angle_beta   90.00
_cell.angle_gamma   90.00
#
_symmetry.space_group_name_H-M   'P 1'
#
loop_
_entity.id
_entity.type
_entity.pdbx_description
1 polymer ?
#
loop_
_entity_poly.entity_id
_entity_poly.type
_entity_poly.pdbx_seq_one_letter_code
_entity_poly.pdbx_strand_id
1 'polypeptide(L)'
;MAEFDLAALNALPKSGQALALAVVNGQLETLSAEQRVAWALEHLPGEFVLSSSFGIQAAVCLHLVTRIRPDIPVILTDTGYLFPETYRFIDQLTDQLKLNLQVFRAEQSPAWQEARYGKLWEQGVEGIEKYNQINKVEPMNRALETLGAQSWFAGLRREQSGSRANLPVLAVQRGVFKILPIIDWDNRKIYQYLTEHGLSYHPLWEQGYLSVGDTHTTQKWEPGMSEEETRFFGLKRECGLHEG
;
A
#
# COMPACT_ATOMS: atom_id res chain seq x y z
N MET A 1 -2.73 -27.62 -2.05
CA MET A 1 -3.71 -27.41 -0.95
C MET A 1 -3.17 -26.26 -0.12
N ALA A 2 -3.98 -25.26 0.23
CA ALA A 2 -3.51 -24.14 1.04
C ALA A 2 -3.03 -24.66 2.40
N GLU A 3 -1.79 -24.31 2.78
CA GLU A 3 -1.13 -24.83 3.98
C GLU A 3 -1.60 -24.11 5.26
N PHE A 4 -2.27 -22.96 5.10
CA PHE A 4 -2.66 -22.09 6.19
C PHE A 4 -4.18 -21.92 6.28
N ASP A 5 -4.73 -22.14 7.48
CA ASP A 5 -6.13 -21.86 7.81
C ASP A 5 -6.28 -20.40 8.28
N LEU A 6 -6.76 -19.54 7.36
CA LEU A 6 -7.00 -18.12 7.62
C LEU A 6 -8.05 -17.90 8.73
N ALA A 7 -9.05 -18.76 8.84
CA ALA A 7 -10.09 -18.64 9.86
C ALA A 7 -9.51 -18.92 11.25
N ALA A 8 -8.68 -19.95 11.37
CA ALA A 8 -7.95 -20.26 12.60
C ALA A 8 -7.02 -19.11 13.01
N LEU A 9 -6.28 -18.52 12.05
CA LEU A 9 -5.42 -17.37 12.32
C LEU A 9 -6.23 -16.14 12.77
N ASN A 10 -7.36 -15.84 12.11
CA ASN A 10 -8.22 -14.71 12.48
C ASN A 10 -8.84 -14.87 13.88
N ALA A 11 -8.99 -16.10 14.40
CA ALA A 11 -9.46 -16.35 15.76
C ALA A 11 -8.38 -16.08 16.84
N LEU A 12 -7.10 -16.00 16.46
CA LEU A 12 -6.01 -15.72 17.38
C LEU A 12 -5.84 -14.21 17.62
N PRO A 13 -5.36 -13.79 18.81
CA PRO A 13 -4.88 -12.42 19.00
C PRO A 13 -3.66 -12.15 18.10
N LYS A 14 -3.34 -10.88 17.84
CA LYS A 14 -2.23 -10.47 16.95
C LYS A 14 -0.88 -11.10 17.30
N SER A 15 -0.56 -11.23 18.59
CA SER A 15 0.66 -11.92 19.04
C SER A 15 0.65 -13.41 18.70
N GLY A 16 -0.51 -14.06 18.78
CA GLY A 16 -0.69 -15.46 18.39
C GLY A 16 -0.56 -15.66 16.87
N GLN A 17 -1.12 -14.74 16.08
CA GLN A 17 -0.94 -14.73 14.62
C GLN A 17 0.55 -14.58 14.24
N ALA A 18 1.25 -13.65 14.86
CA ALA A 18 2.67 -13.43 14.62
C ALA A 18 3.51 -14.66 14.97
N LEU A 19 3.22 -15.33 16.09
CA LEU A 19 3.91 -16.56 16.49
C LEU A 19 3.63 -17.71 15.52
N ALA A 20 2.37 -17.89 15.12
CA ALA A 20 1.97 -18.93 14.18
C ALA A 20 2.65 -18.76 12.80
N LEU A 21 2.88 -17.52 12.37
CA LEU A 21 3.53 -17.20 11.11
C LEU A 21 5.05 -17.01 11.22
N ALA A 22 5.66 -17.18 12.40
CA ALA A 22 7.07 -16.86 12.61
C ALA A 22 8.01 -17.77 11.81
N VAL A 23 7.73 -19.08 11.79
CA VAL A 23 8.56 -20.06 11.07
C VAL A 23 8.56 -19.80 9.58
N VAL A 24 7.38 -19.61 8.98
CA VAL A 24 7.24 -19.32 7.55
C VAL A 24 7.86 -17.97 7.20
N ASN A 25 7.70 -16.94 8.05
CA ASN A 25 8.39 -15.67 7.83
C ASN A 25 9.92 -15.84 7.84
N GLY A 26 10.48 -16.64 8.75
CA GLY A 26 11.91 -16.93 8.74
C GLY A 26 12.40 -17.53 7.41
N GLN A 27 11.59 -18.35 6.75
CA GLN A 27 11.88 -18.86 5.41
C GLN A 27 11.73 -17.76 4.36
N LEU A 28 10.62 -17.01 4.38
CA LEU A 28 10.32 -15.94 3.43
C LEU A 28 11.35 -14.81 3.44
N GLU A 29 11.98 -14.51 4.58
CA GLU A 29 13.08 -13.53 4.66
C GLU A 29 14.28 -13.94 3.80
N THR A 30 14.52 -15.24 3.58
CA THR A 30 15.64 -15.74 2.76
C THR A 30 15.36 -15.69 1.25
N LEU A 31 14.11 -15.47 0.86
CA LEU A 31 13.67 -15.48 -0.53
C LEU A 31 13.77 -14.10 -1.20
N SER A 32 13.95 -14.08 -2.52
CA SER A 32 13.80 -12.87 -3.33
C SER A 32 12.34 -12.38 -3.34
N ALA A 33 12.11 -11.15 -3.80
CA ALA A 33 10.75 -10.61 -3.90
C ALA A 33 9.86 -11.43 -4.85
N GLU A 34 10.42 -11.86 -5.99
CA GLU A 34 9.75 -12.72 -6.96
C GLU A 34 9.42 -14.09 -6.36
N GLN A 35 10.36 -14.66 -5.61
CA GLN A 35 10.16 -15.93 -4.90
C GLN A 35 9.09 -15.81 -3.81
N ARG A 36 9.01 -14.69 -3.09
CA ARG A 36 7.93 -14.43 -2.11
C ARG A 36 6.55 -14.36 -2.79
N VAL A 37 6.45 -13.71 -3.96
CA VAL A 37 5.20 -13.68 -4.74
C VAL A 37 4.83 -15.07 -5.22
N ALA A 38 5.78 -15.81 -5.82
CA ALA A 38 5.54 -17.16 -6.30
C ALA A 38 5.11 -18.11 -5.17
N TRP A 39 5.82 -18.06 -4.04
CA TRP A 39 5.47 -18.84 -2.85
C TRP A 39 4.05 -18.52 -2.37
N ALA A 40 3.68 -17.23 -2.28
CA ALA A 40 2.35 -16.83 -1.84
C ALA A 40 1.26 -17.38 -2.77
N LEU A 41 1.45 -17.32 -4.08
CA LEU A 41 0.50 -17.83 -5.07
C LEU A 41 0.34 -19.36 -5.02
N GLU A 42 1.36 -20.08 -4.57
CA GLU A 42 1.34 -21.54 -4.44
C GLU A 42 0.71 -22.01 -3.11
N HIS A 43 0.94 -21.27 -2.01
CA HIS A 43 0.65 -21.75 -0.65
C HIS A 43 -0.54 -21.06 0.02
N LEU A 44 -0.89 -19.84 -0.39
CA LEU A 44 -1.99 -19.08 0.21
C LEU A 44 -3.30 -19.27 -0.56
N PRO A 45 -4.46 -19.18 0.12
CA PRO A 45 -5.75 -19.44 -0.49
C PRO A 45 -6.35 -18.19 -1.16
N GLY A 46 -7.42 -18.48 -1.91
CA GLY A 46 -8.42 -17.51 -2.37
C GLY A 46 -7.93 -16.53 -3.42
N GLU A 47 -8.70 -15.45 -3.59
CA GLU A 47 -8.38 -14.43 -4.57
C GLU A 47 -7.23 -13.54 -4.08
N PHE A 48 -6.29 -13.30 -5.00
CA PHE A 48 -5.13 -12.46 -4.78
C PHE A 48 -5.40 -11.07 -5.32
N VAL A 49 -5.13 -10.06 -4.52
CA VAL A 49 -5.21 -8.65 -4.92
C VAL A 49 -3.89 -7.95 -4.64
N LEU A 50 -3.60 -6.90 -5.41
CA LEU A 50 -2.48 -5.99 -5.17
C LEU A 50 -3.04 -4.62 -4.85
N SER A 51 -2.60 -3.95 -3.79
CA SER A 51 -2.93 -2.54 -3.59
C SER A 51 -1.75 -1.63 -3.93
N SER A 52 -2.02 -0.48 -4.51
CA SER A 52 -1.01 0.57 -4.72
C SER A 52 -1.59 1.95 -4.44
N SER A 53 -0.81 2.79 -3.77
CA SER A 53 -1.09 4.23 -3.65
C SER A 53 -0.59 5.05 -4.85
N PHE A 54 0.09 4.40 -5.81
CA PHE A 54 0.73 5.05 -6.96
C PHE A 54 1.73 6.14 -6.55
N GLY A 55 2.35 5.99 -5.38
CA GLY A 55 3.40 6.89 -4.90
C GLY A 55 4.73 6.77 -5.64
N ILE A 56 5.76 7.45 -5.10
CA ILE A 56 7.08 7.63 -5.71
C ILE A 56 7.66 6.37 -6.37
N GLN A 57 7.53 5.22 -5.72
CA GLN A 57 8.19 3.96 -6.11
C GLN A 57 7.19 2.87 -6.54
N ALA A 58 5.92 3.23 -6.76
CA ALA A 58 4.84 2.26 -6.96
C ALA A 58 5.05 1.35 -8.16
N ALA A 59 5.72 1.84 -9.21
CA ALA A 59 5.99 1.10 -10.44
C ALA A 59 6.71 -0.24 -10.17
N VAL A 60 7.56 -0.32 -9.14
CA VAL A 60 8.33 -1.54 -8.81
C VAL A 60 7.39 -2.69 -8.46
N CYS A 61 6.58 -2.54 -7.42
CA CYS A 61 5.73 -3.62 -6.93
C CYS A 61 4.62 -3.94 -7.95
N LEU A 62 4.08 -2.90 -8.62
CA LEU A 62 3.12 -3.06 -9.71
C LEU A 62 3.69 -3.95 -10.83
N HIS A 63 4.85 -3.60 -11.37
CA HIS A 63 5.48 -4.38 -12.44
C HIS A 63 5.87 -5.79 -11.97
N LEU A 64 6.48 -5.91 -10.78
CA LEU A 64 6.96 -7.20 -10.26
C LEU A 64 5.80 -8.21 -10.11
N VAL A 65 4.73 -7.82 -9.43
CA VAL A 65 3.62 -8.74 -9.14
C VAL A 65 2.82 -9.04 -10.41
N THR A 66 2.56 -8.05 -11.27
CA THR A 66 1.75 -8.24 -12.49
C THR A 66 2.46 -9.06 -13.56
N ARG A 67 3.80 -9.07 -13.60
CA ARG A 67 4.55 -10.01 -14.45
C ARG A 67 4.39 -11.46 -14.01
N ILE A 68 4.29 -11.71 -12.70
CA ILE A 68 4.17 -13.06 -12.14
C ILE A 68 2.71 -13.54 -12.16
N ARG A 69 1.77 -12.64 -11.85
CA ARG A 69 0.32 -12.86 -11.88
C ARG A 69 -0.32 -11.80 -12.80
N PRO A 70 -0.34 -12.03 -14.13
CA PRO A 70 -1.05 -11.17 -15.06
C PRO A 70 -2.53 -11.03 -14.67
N ASP A 71 -3.11 -9.88 -14.96
CA ASP A 71 -4.53 -9.57 -14.70
C ASP A 71 -4.96 -9.60 -13.22
N ILE A 72 -4.00 -9.62 -12.27
CA ILE A 72 -4.30 -9.48 -10.84
C ILE A 72 -5.04 -8.16 -10.58
N PRO A 73 -6.16 -8.17 -9.81
CA PRO A 73 -6.85 -6.94 -9.43
C PRO A 73 -5.91 -5.99 -8.68
N VAL A 74 -5.74 -4.78 -9.23
CA VAL A 74 -4.95 -3.71 -8.64
C VAL A 74 -5.87 -2.69 -7.98
N ILE A 75 -5.97 -2.74 -6.66
CA ILE A 75 -6.80 -1.83 -5.87
C ILE A 75 -6.11 -0.48 -5.74
N LEU A 76 -6.81 0.56 -6.20
CA LEU A 76 -6.52 1.96 -5.91
C LEU A 76 -7.64 2.52 -5.01
N THR A 77 -7.27 3.03 -3.83
CA THR A 77 -8.18 3.84 -3.00
C THR A 77 -8.02 5.31 -3.40
N ASP A 78 -8.91 5.80 -4.24
CA ASP A 78 -8.92 7.18 -4.70
C ASP A 78 -9.71 8.06 -3.71
N THR A 79 -8.99 8.97 -3.05
CA THR A 79 -9.53 9.90 -2.05
C THR A 79 -10.29 11.06 -2.69
N GLY A 80 -10.12 11.28 -4.00
CA GLY A 80 -10.56 12.47 -4.71
C GLY A 80 -9.68 13.70 -4.50
N TYR A 81 -8.57 13.57 -3.77
CA TYR A 81 -7.62 14.65 -3.48
C TYR A 81 -6.17 14.31 -3.86
N LEU A 82 -5.95 13.28 -4.69
CA LEU A 82 -4.61 12.95 -5.18
C LEU A 82 -4.06 14.07 -6.09
N PHE A 83 -2.75 14.11 -6.27
CA PHE A 83 -2.15 15.06 -7.20
C PHE A 83 -2.61 14.78 -8.64
N PRO A 84 -2.77 15.83 -9.48
CA PRO A 84 -3.00 15.67 -10.91
C PRO A 84 -1.94 14.79 -11.58
N GLU A 85 -0.68 14.93 -11.16
CA GLU A 85 0.45 14.10 -11.59
C GLU A 85 0.24 12.63 -11.22
N THR A 86 -0.33 12.35 -10.05
CA THR A 86 -0.61 10.97 -9.61
C THR A 86 -1.70 10.34 -10.48
N TYR A 87 -2.75 11.05 -10.85
CA TYR A 87 -3.76 10.53 -11.79
C TYR A 87 -3.15 10.22 -13.16
N ARG A 88 -2.36 11.15 -13.73
CA ARG A 88 -1.66 10.89 -15.01
C ARG A 88 -0.69 9.70 -14.91
N PHE A 89 -0.02 9.55 -13.77
CA PHE A 89 0.88 8.43 -13.52
C PHE A 89 0.13 7.09 -13.37
N ILE A 90 -1.05 7.10 -12.76
CA ILE A 90 -1.97 5.95 -12.71
C ILE A 90 -2.33 5.53 -14.13
N ASP A 91 -2.79 6.47 -14.96
CA ASP A 91 -3.20 6.18 -16.35
C ASP A 91 -2.03 5.63 -17.17
N GLN A 92 -0.85 6.27 -17.05
CA GLN A 92 0.38 5.83 -17.71
C GLN A 92 0.76 4.40 -17.30
N LEU A 93 0.86 4.12 -16.00
CA LEU A 93 1.25 2.78 -15.54
C LEU A 93 0.19 1.73 -15.85
N THR A 94 -1.10 2.10 -15.81
CA THR A 94 -2.20 1.21 -16.17
C THR A 94 -2.09 0.77 -17.62
N ASP A 95 -1.83 1.71 -18.55
CA ASP A 95 -1.63 1.37 -19.96
C ASP A 95 -0.31 0.62 -20.20
N GLN A 96 0.79 1.08 -19.60
CA GLN A 96 2.12 0.48 -19.79
C GLN A 96 2.21 -0.95 -19.26
N LEU A 97 1.61 -1.21 -18.09
CA LEU A 97 1.69 -2.51 -17.40
C LEU A 97 0.44 -3.38 -17.62
N LYS A 98 -0.56 -2.88 -18.37
CA LYS A 98 -1.86 -3.54 -18.60
C LYS A 98 -2.53 -3.96 -17.28
N LEU A 99 -2.60 -3.02 -16.34
CA LEU A 99 -3.15 -3.29 -15.01
C LEU A 99 -4.66 -3.51 -15.06
N ASN A 100 -5.14 -4.53 -14.35
CA ASN A 100 -6.54 -4.70 -14.01
C ASN A 100 -6.90 -3.75 -12.87
N LEU A 101 -7.00 -2.45 -13.17
CA LEU A 101 -7.18 -1.41 -12.16
C LEU A 101 -8.61 -1.42 -11.60
N GLN A 102 -8.71 -1.52 -10.27
CA GLN A 102 -9.94 -1.49 -9.51
C GLN A 102 -9.98 -0.24 -8.62
N VAL A 103 -10.73 0.77 -9.05
CA VAL A 103 -10.79 2.07 -8.36
C VAL A 103 -11.92 2.08 -7.34
N PHE A 104 -11.56 2.22 -6.07
CA PHE A 104 -12.50 2.37 -4.95
C PHE A 104 -12.41 3.78 -4.37
N ARG A 105 -13.56 4.39 -4.12
CA ARG A 105 -13.72 5.75 -3.57
C ARG A 105 -14.68 5.72 -2.39
N ALA A 106 -14.65 6.76 -1.58
CA ALA A 106 -15.72 7.02 -0.61
C ALA A 106 -17.08 7.15 -1.33
N GLU A 107 -18.17 6.77 -0.67
CA GLU A 107 -19.53 6.92 -1.21
C GLU A 107 -19.91 8.39 -1.47
N GLN A 108 -19.38 9.29 -0.64
CA GLN A 108 -19.59 10.73 -0.74
C GLN A 108 -18.40 11.38 -1.47
N SER A 109 -18.69 12.23 -2.45
CA SER A 109 -17.66 12.98 -3.17
C SER A 109 -16.91 13.96 -2.26
N PRO A 110 -15.69 14.38 -2.64
CA PRO A 110 -14.96 15.46 -1.97
C PRO A 110 -15.81 16.68 -1.59
N ALA A 111 -16.54 17.24 -2.56
CA ALA A 111 -17.42 18.40 -2.35
C ALA A 111 -18.53 18.13 -1.31
N TRP A 112 -19.08 16.91 -1.29
CA TRP A 112 -20.10 16.56 -0.31
C TRP A 112 -19.50 16.40 1.08
N GLN A 113 -18.35 15.76 1.21
CA GLN A 113 -17.64 15.63 2.47
C GLN A 113 -17.30 17.00 3.07
N GLU A 114 -16.78 17.93 2.25
CA GLU A 114 -16.49 19.30 2.68
C GLU A 114 -17.76 20.05 3.10
N ALA A 115 -18.87 19.89 2.37
CA ALA A 115 -20.14 20.52 2.74
C ALA A 115 -20.73 19.97 4.05
N ARG A 116 -20.52 18.69 4.37
CA ARG A 116 -21.06 18.03 5.56
C ARG A 116 -20.19 18.16 6.80
N TYR A 117 -18.88 18.10 6.62
CA TYR A 117 -17.94 17.94 7.71
C TYR A 117 -16.89 19.05 7.75
N GLY A 118 -16.88 19.96 6.76
CA GLY A 118 -15.75 20.86 6.54
C GLY A 118 -14.50 20.11 6.11
N LYS A 119 -13.36 20.79 6.17
CA LYS A 119 -12.05 20.22 5.86
C LYS A 119 -11.53 19.38 7.02
N LEU A 120 -11.84 18.09 7.02
CA LEU A 120 -11.49 17.17 8.10
C LEU A 120 -9.97 17.13 8.39
N TRP A 121 -9.12 17.35 7.38
CA TRP A 121 -7.65 17.41 7.55
C TRP A 121 -7.16 18.63 8.33
N GLU A 122 -8.00 19.65 8.55
CA GLU A 122 -7.70 20.84 9.37
C GLU A 122 -8.24 20.73 10.80
N GLN A 123 -8.88 19.60 11.16
CA GLN A 123 -9.59 19.41 12.43
C GLN A 123 -8.80 18.55 13.43
N GLY A 124 -7.46 18.64 13.38
CA GLY A 124 -6.57 17.87 14.26
C GLY A 124 -6.61 16.37 14.02
N VAL A 125 -6.16 15.60 15.02
CA VAL A 125 -5.96 14.14 14.90
C VAL A 125 -7.28 13.40 14.64
N GLU A 126 -8.34 13.73 15.39
CA GLU A 126 -9.66 13.09 15.22
C GLU A 126 -10.24 13.35 13.81
N GLY A 127 -10.07 14.57 13.29
CA GLY A 127 -10.45 14.91 11.93
C GLY A 127 -9.71 14.10 10.88
N ILE A 128 -8.38 13.98 11.02
CA ILE A 128 -7.53 13.16 10.14
C ILE A 128 -7.91 11.68 10.22
N GLU A 129 -8.24 11.17 11.40
CA GLU A 129 -8.71 9.79 11.58
C GLU A 129 -10.02 9.54 10.86
N LYS A 130 -11.00 10.43 11.04
CA LYS A 130 -12.27 10.35 10.33
C LYS A 130 -12.08 10.46 8.82
N TYR A 131 -11.22 11.36 8.35
CA TYR A 131 -10.89 11.49 6.92
C TYR A 131 -10.28 10.20 6.36
N ASN A 132 -9.29 9.62 7.04
CA ASN A 132 -8.66 8.38 6.61
C ASN A 132 -9.65 7.20 6.66
N GLN A 133 -10.53 7.17 7.67
CA GLN A 133 -11.55 6.15 7.78
C GLN A 133 -12.48 6.16 6.56
N ILE A 134 -13.01 7.33 6.19
CA ILE A 134 -13.97 7.50 5.08
C ILE A 134 -13.30 7.29 3.72
N ASN A 135 -12.10 7.83 3.53
CA ASN A 135 -11.49 7.92 2.19
C ASN A 135 -10.51 6.80 1.87
N LYS A 136 -10.08 6.01 2.86
CA LYS A 136 -9.06 4.97 2.66
C LYS A 136 -9.44 3.66 3.31
N VAL A 137 -9.70 3.66 4.62
CA VAL A 137 -9.96 2.42 5.38
C VAL A 137 -11.25 1.72 4.93
N GLU A 138 -12.37 2.43 4.89
CA GLU A 138 -13.64 1.89 4.41
C GLU A 138 -13.54 1.43 2.94
N PRO A 139 -13.04 2.25 1.99
CA PRO A 139 -12.90 1.82 0.60
C PRO A 139 -12.02 0.58 0.42
N MET A 140 -10.93 0.46 1.19
CA MET A 140 -10.07 -0.73 1.15
C MET A 140 -10.77 -1.98 1.68
N ASN A 141 -11.44 -1.89 2.84
CA ASN A 141 -12.20 -3.02 3.38
C ASN A 141 -13.26 -3.49 2.40
N ARG A 142 -14.04 -2.55 1.84
CA ARG A 142 -15.04 -2.85 0.81
C ARG A 142 -14.42 -3.45 -0.44
N ALA A 143 -13.23 -3.01 -0.85
CA ALA A 143 -12.51 -3.60 -1.99
C ALA A 143 -12.14 -5.05 -1.74
N LEU A 144 -11.57 -5.37 -0.57
CA LEU A 144 -11.21 -6.74 -0.19
C LEU A 144 -12.45 -7.65 -0.17
N GLU A 145 -13.56 -7.19 0.40
CA GLU A 145 -14.82 -7.94 0.44
C GLU A 145 -15.43 -8.12 -0.95
N THR A 146 -15.53 -7.04 -1.73
CA THR A 146 -16.15 -7.05 -3.08
C THR A 146 -15.40 -7.98 -4.04
N LEU A 147 -14.07 -8.04 -3.91
CA LEU A 147 -13.21 -8.89 -4.74
C LEU A 147 -13.04 -10.30 -4.17
N GLY A 148 -13.63 -10.61 -3.02
CA GLY A 148 -13.48 -11.91 -2.36
C GLY A 148 -12.03 -12.23 -1.97
N ALA A 149 -11.23 -11.19 -1.71
CA ALA A 149 -9.80 -11.33 -1.48
C ALA A 149 -9.52 -12.12 -0.20
N GLN A 150 -8.59 -13.07 -0.28
CA GLN A 150 -8.02 -13.74 0.90
C GLN A 150 -6.53 -13.49 1.04
N SER A 151 -5.88 -13.02 -0.03
CA SER A 151 -4.45 -12.73 -0.08
C SER A 151 -4.19 -11.37 -0.73
N TRP A 152 -3.40 -10.53 -0.07
CA TRP A 152 -3.21 -9.12 -0.42
C TRP A 152 -1.72 -8.77 -0.48
N PHE A 153 -1.23 -8.46 -1.68
CA PHE A 153 0.10 -7.89 -1.89
C PHE A 153 0.11 -6.38 -1.69
N ALA A 154 1.17 -5.86 -1.06
CA ALA A 154 1.42 -4.42 -0.95
C ALA A 154 2.92 -4.08 -1.07
N GLY A 155 3.22 -2.93 -1.68
CA GLY A 155 4.60 -2.45 -1.91
C GLY A 155 5.22 -1.66 -0.76
N LEU A 156 5.05 -2.11 0.49
CA LEU A 156 5.66 -1.45 1.65
C LEU A 156 7.13 -1.87 1.80
N ARG A 157 7.95 -0.98 2.36
CA ARG A 157 9.37 -1.23 2.69
C ARG A 157 9.69 -0.77 4.11
N ARG A 158 10.62 -1.45 4.78
CA ARG A 158 11.11 -1.11 6.14
C ARG A 158 11.78 0.26 6.20
N GLU A 159 12.47 0.66 5.14
CA GLU A 159 13.17 1.96 5.07
C GLU A 159 12.25 3.18 4.92
N GLN A 160 10.96 3.00 4.60
CA GLN A 160 10.05 4.12 4.33
C GLN A 160 9.63 4.91 5.58
N SER A 161 9.66 4.28 6.77
CA SER A 161 9.33 4.93 8.04
C SER A 161 9.80 4.09 9.22
N GLY A 162 10.08 4.74 10.36
CA GLY A 162 10.54 4.03 11.57
C GLY A 162 9.54 2.99 12.10
N SER A 163 8.23 3.22 11.91
CA SER A 163 7.16 2.30 12.30
C SER A 163 7.15 0.99 11.51
N ARG A 164 7.78 0.95 10.34
CA ARG A 164 7.78 -0.22 9.44
C ARG A 164 8.98 -1.14 9.64
N ALA A 165 9.96 -0.74 10.43
CA ALA A 165 11.23 -1.44 10.59
C ALA A 165 11.07 -2.93 10.94
N ASN A 166 10.03 -3.28 11.69
CA ASN A 166 9.77 -4.64 12.18
C ASN A 166 8.64 -5.37 11.45
N LEU A 167 8.14 -4.84 10.33
CA LEU A 167 7.08 -5.52 9.58
C LEU A 167 7.60 -6.84 8.99
N PRO A 168 6.88 -7.97 9.17
CA PRO A 168 7.21 -9.25 8.56
C PRO A 168 6.84 -9.26 7.06
N VAL A 169 7.38 -10.22 6.30
CA VAL A 169 6.98 -10.44 4.90
C VAL A 169 5.50 -10.84 4.80
N LEU A 170 5.04 -11.72 5.69
CA LEU A 170 3.67 -12.25 5.74
C LEU A 170 3.02 -11.94 7.09
N ALA A 171 1.81 -11.38 7.05
CA ALA A 171 0.97 -11.12 8.22
C ALA A 171 -0.49 -11.42 7.92
N VAL A 172 -1.35 -11.32 8.93
CA VAL A 172 -2.81 -11.24 8.76
C VAL A 172 -3.27 -9.83 9.12
N GLN A 173 -3.91 -9.15 8.17
CA GLN A 173 -4.46 -7.82 8.36
C GLN A 173 -5.84 -7.77 7.71
N ARG A 174 -6.82 -7.15 8.39
CA ARG A 174 -8.19 -6.98 7.86
C ARG A 174 -8.84 -8.31 7.43
N GLY A 175 -8.56 -9.38 8.15
CA GLY A 175 -9.12 -10.70 7.87
C GLY A 175 -8.43 -11.47 6.75
N VAL A 176 -7.44 -10.90 6.06
CA VAL A 176 -6.76 -11.50 4.90
C VAL A 176 -5.26 -11.66 5.14
N PHE A 177 -4.62 -12.57 4.42
CA PHE A 177 -3.17 -12.61 4.36
C PHE A 177 -2.64 -11.35 3.68
N LYS A 178 -1.62 -10.73 4.26
CA LYS A 178 -0.93 -9.58 3.70
C LYS A 178 0.53 -9.90 3.47
N ILE A 179 0.98 -9.69 2.23
CA ILE A 179 2.32 -10.04 1.76
C ILE A 179 3.03 -8.77 1.29
N LEU A 180 4.27 -8.60 1.74
CA LEU A 180 5.13 -7.45 1.43
C LEU A 180 6.38 -7.94 0.69
N PRO A 181 6.32 -8.15 -0.65
CA PRO A 181 7.40 -8.84 -1.37
C PRO A 181 8.74 -8.11 -1.34
N ILE A 182 8.68 -6.77 -1.34
CA ILE A 182 9.84 -5.88 -1.42
C ILE A 182 10.19 -5.25 -0.06
N ILE A 183 9.74 -5.86 1.04
CA ILE A 183 9.82 -5.26 2.39
C ILE A 183 11.23 -4.88 2.85
N ASP A 184 12.23 -5.60 2.36
CA ASP A 184 13.65 -5.48 2.67
C ASP A 184 14.46 -4.77 1.56
N TRP A 185 13.81 -4.21 0.54
CA TRP A 185 14.51 -3.50 -0.52
C TRP A 185 14.95 -2.12 -0.07
N ASP A 186 16.22 -1.79 -0.31
CA ASP A 186 16.77 -0.46 -0.10
C ASP A 186 16.47 0.49 -1.29
N ASN A 187 16.70 1.78 -1.11
CA ASN A 187 16.52 2.78 -2.19
C ASN A 187 17.36 2.47 -3.44
N ARG A 188 18.54 1.86 -3.27
CA ARG A 188 19.43 1.49 -4.39
C ARG A 188 18.83 0.36 -5.22
N LYS A 189 18.27 -0.67 -4.59
CA LYS A 189 17.62 -1.81 -5.27
C LYS A 189 16.37 -1.36 -6.01
N ILE A 190 15.61 -0.42 -5.44
CA ILE A 190 14.49 0.24 -6.12
C ILE A 190 14.98 0.96 -7.39
N TYR A 191 16.01 1.80 -7.28
CA TYR A 191 16.59 2.50 -8.43
C TYR A 191 17.06 1.54 -9.53
N GLN A 192 17.78 0.48 -9.13
CA GLN A 192 18.29 -0.53 -10.05
C GLN A 192 17.15 -1.23 -10.80
N TYR A 193 16.10 -1.66 -10.08
CA TYR A 193 14.95 -2.31 -10.70
C TYR A 193 14.20 -1.39 -11.67
N LEU A 194 13.98 -0.13 -11.29
CA LEU A 194 13.34 0.86 -12.16
C LEU A 194 14.16 1.05 -13.45
N THR A 195 15.48 1.18 -13.32
CA THR A 195 16.39 1.37 -14.46
C THR A 195 16.42 0.13 -15.36
N GLU A 196 16.56 -1.07 -14.79
CA GLU A 196 16.63 -2.34 -15.52
C GLU A 196 15.37 -2.60 -16.35
N HIS A 197 14.20 -2.23 -15.82
CA HIS A 197 12.92 -2.47 -16.48
C HIS A 197 12.36 -1.27 -17.25
N GLY A 198 13.13 -0.19 -17.40
CA GLY A 198 12.68 1.01 -18.12
C GLY A 198 11.43 1.65 -17.48
N LEU A 199 11.34 1.59 -16.16
CA LEU A 199 10.29 2.21 -15.35
C LEU A 199 10.78 3.53 -14.78
N SER A 200 9.87 4.45 -14.51
CA SER A 200 10.18 5.75 -13.92
C SER A 200 9.66 5.86 -12.49
N TYR A 201 10.32 6.71 -11.70
CA TYR A 201 9.71 7.23 -10.47
C TYR A 201 8.47 8.05 -10.80
N HIS A 202 7.65 8.29 -9.79
CA HIS A 202 6.54 9.25 -9.90
C HIS A 202 7.07 10.65 -10.34
N PRO A 203 6.37 11.38 -11.23
CA PRO A 203 6.85 12.66 -11.77
C PRO A 203 7.20 13.73 -10.73
N LEU A 204 6.51 13.74 -9.59
CA LEU A 204 6.79 14.68 -8.50
C LEU A 204 8.10 14.41 -7.74
N TRP A 205 8.73 13.24 -7.93
CA TRP A 205 10.04 12.95 -7.34
C TRP A 205 11.08 14.00 -7.75
N GLU A 206 11.15 14.31 -9.05
CA GLU A 206 12.07 15.31 -9.61
C GLU A 206 11.74 16.74 -9.16
N GLN A 207 10.56 16.95 -8.56
CA GLN A 207 10.11 18.24 -8.06
C GLN A 207 10.34 18.42 -6.54
N GLY A 208 11.05 17.48 -5.90
CA GLY A 208 11.42 17.53 -4.49
C GLY A 208 10.41 16.89 -3.52
N TYR A 209 9.47 16.09 -4.03
CA TYR A 209 8.58 15.30 -3.17
C TYR A 209 9.19 13.93 -2.85
N LEU A 210 9.57 13.72 -1.59
CA LEU A 210 10.12 12.43 -1.14
C LEU A 210 9.03 11.37 -0.95
N SER A 211 7.80 11.81 -0.66
CA SER A 211 6.60 10.97 -0.64
C SER A 211 5.42 11.76 -1.22
N VAL A 212 4.42 11.05 -1.74
CA VAL A 212 3.19 11.66 -2.29
C VAL A 212 1.94 10.95 -1.78
N GLY A 213 0.85 11.70 -1.67
CA GLY A 213 -0.47 11.24 -1.27
C GLY A 213 -1.51 12.28 -1.64
N ASP A 214 -2.33 12.71 -0.68
CA ASP A 214 -3.32 13.77 -0.92
C ASP A 214 -2.63 15.15 -0.92
N THR A 215 -3.08 16.05 -1.79
CA THR A 215 -2.46 17.37 -2.01
C THR A 215 -2.41 18.23 -0.75
N HIS A 216 -3.44 18.14 0.09
CA HIS A 216 -3.58 18.92 1.32
C HIS A 216 -2.76 18.39 2.51
N THR A 217 -2.20 17.17 2.42
CA THR A 217 -1.43 16.53 3.49
C THR A 217 -0.06 16.05 3.02
N THR A 218 0.45 16.63 1.92
CA THR A 218 1.76 16.34 1.34
C THR A 218 2.51 17.63 1.06
N GLN A 219 3.77 17.71 1.48
CA GLN A 219 4.63 18.87 1.27
C GLN A 219 5.95 18.46 0.60
N LYS A 220 6.61 19.43 -0.04
CA LYS A 220 7.97 19.23 -0.54
C LYS A 220 8.92 19.09 0.64
N TRP A 221 9.99 18.34 0.45
CA TRP A 221 11.05 18.31 1.44
C TRP A 221 11.85 19.61 1.40
N GLU A 222 12.22 20.13 2.57
CA GLU A 222 13.09 21.29 2.73
C GLU A 222 14.28 20.95 3.65
N PRO A 223 15.46 21.60 3.47
CA PRO A 223 16.61 21.37 4.33
C PRO A 223 16.27 21.55 5.81
N GLY A 224 16.52 20.51 6.61
CA GLY A 224 16.21 20.48 8.04
C GLY A 224 14.96 19.68 8.39
N MET A 225 14.15 19.28 7.41
CA MET A 225 13.04 18.34 7.61
C MET A 225 13.53 16.88 7.53
N SER A 226 12.90 16.01 8.31
CA SER A 226 12.89 14.57 8.09
C SER A 226 11.92 14.19 6.96
N GLU A 227 12.08 13.00 6.37
CA GLU A 227 11.13 12.49 5.36
C GLU A 227 9.69 12.40 5.89
N GLU A 228 9.53 12.07 7.17
CA GLU A 228 8.23 11.89 7.82
C GLU A 228 7.45 13.22 7.95
N GLU A 229 8.14 14.35 8.10
CA GLU A 229 7.53 15.69 8.22
C GLU A 229 6.88 16.17 6.92
N THR A 230 7.17 15.51 5.79
CA THR A 230 6.53 15.83 4.50
C THR A 230 5.06 15.42 4.44
N ARG A 231 4.53 14.71 5.45
CA ARG A 231 3.15 14.19 5.48
C ARG A 231 2.36 14.61 6.72
N PHE A 232 1.06 14.83 6.53
CA PHE A 232 0.08 15.14 7.59
C PHE A 232 0.52 16.25 8.57
N PHE A 233 1.28 17.24 8.10
CA PHE A 233 1.79 18.34 8.93
C PHE A 233 2.60 17.88 10.15
N GLY A 234 3.19 16.67 10.11
CA GLY A 234 3.88 16.06 11.25
C GLY A 234 2.96 15.58 12.38
N LEU A 235 1.63 15.67 12.24
CA LEU A 235 0.64 15.34 13.27
C LEU A 235 0.30 13.84 13.34
N LYS A 236 0.39 13.13 12.21
CA LYS A 236 0.15 11.67 12.13
C LYS A 236 1.09 11.03 11.13
N ARG A 237 1.61 9.84 11.45
CA ARG A 237 2.74 9.23 10.73
C ARG A 237 2.32 8.26 9.62
N GLU A 238 1.47 7.29 9.96
CA GLU A 238 1.02 6.25 9.03
C GLU A 238 -0.36 6.59 8.47
N CYS A 239 -0.61 6.12 7.26
CA CYS A 239 -1.96 6.08 6.75
C CYS A 239 -2.71 4.94 7.46
N GLY A 240 -3.88 5.23 8.04
CA GLY A 240 -4.71 4.26 8.78
C GLY A 240 -5.03 2.95 8.03
N LEU A 241 -4.75 2.87 6.72
CA LEU A 241 -4.79 1.64 5.93
C LEU A 241 -3.91 0.51 6.49
N HIS A 242 -2.71 0.84 6.95
CA HIS A 242 -1.69 -0.13 7.36
C HIS A 242 -1.51 -0.22 8.87
N GLU A 243 -2.30 0.54 9.63
CA GLU A 243 -2.37 0.43 11.09
C GLU A 243 -3.14 -0.86 11.47
N GLY A 244 -2.63 -1.60 12.45
CA GLY A 244 -3.23 -2.84 12.99
C GLY A 244 -2.45 -4.11 12.67
#